data_AF-A0A969XA33-F1
#
_entry.id   AF-A0A969XA33-F1
#
_cell.length_a   1.000
_cell.length_b   1.000
_cell.length_c   1.000
_cell.angle_alpha   90.00
_cell.angle_beta   90.00
_cell.angle_gamma   90.00
#
_symmetry.space_group_name_H-M   'P 1'
#
loop_
_entity.id
_entity.type
_entity.pdbx_description
1 polymer ?
#
loop_
_entity_poly.entity_id
_entity_poly.type
_entity_poly.pdbx_seq_one_letter_code
_entity_poly.pdbx_strand_id
1 'polypeptide(L)'
;PLYSLYLFFARQRNPQQLFIEKPRKADLLSGSAMIIGALGVTTLYIALLTWLADRFDFVNRIMADYERLAGAFTPEVGFFWLIMGITILAPITEELLFRGIVQGELRRVMPESMAIVLQALIFAAYHMQPVQSSYAILPGILLGVAYAWSRSIWVPIIMHVVFNFFGSVIPALIKDDPRLGQIVTLVQLAFIAIGALAGYYMYLNRRHQPVKIPEDRSIF
;
A
#
# COMPACT_ATOMS: atom_id res chain seq x y z
N PRO A 1 9.33 -18.81 0.06
CA PRO A 1 8.51 -19.47 -0.99
C PRO A 1 8.99 -19.06 -2.39
N LEU A 2 9.22 -20.00 -3.31
CA LEU A 2 9.74 -19.90 -4.71
C LEU A 2 9.99 -18.51 -5.33
N TYR A 3 9.04 -17.58 -5.21
CA TYR A 3 9.18 -16.18 -5.55
C TYR A 3 10.43 -15.46 -4.99
N SER A 4 10.78 -15.71 -3.72
CA SER A 4 11.98 -15.14 -3.11
C SER A 4 13.27 -15.66 -3.76
N LEU A 5 13.26 -16.93 -4.22
CA LEU A 5 14.37 -17.52 -4.97
C LEU A 5 14.44 -16.94 -6.38
N TYR A 6 13.30 -16.80 -7.06
CA TYR A 6 13.23 -16.10 -8.34
C TYR A 6 13.81 -14.69 -8.21
N LEU A 7 13.37 -13.91 -7.23
CA LEU A 7 13.84 -12.54 -7.00
C LEU A 7 15.33 -12.49 -6.71
N PHE A 8 15.86 -13.46 -5.96
CA PHE A 8 17.28 -13.58 -5.71
C PHE A 8 18.08 -13.79 -7.00
N PHE A 9 17.68 -14.75 -7.85
CA PHE A 9 18.36 -15.00 -9.14
C PHE A 9 18.15 -13.88 -10.16
N ALA A 10 16.94 -13.32 -10.26
CA ALA A 10 16.63 -12.20 -11.13
C ALA A 10 17.46 -10.96 -10.76
N ARG A 11 17.65 -10.70 -9.46
CA ARG A 11 18.51 -9.63 -8.97
C ARG A 11 19.98 -9.86 -9.29
N GLN A 12 20.48 -11.09 -9.20
CA GLN A 12 21.86 -11.40 -9.60
C GLN A 12 22.12 -11.04 -11.08
N ARG A 13 21.13 -11.24 -11.94
CA ARG A 13 21.21 -10.87 -13.35
C ARG A 13 21.02 -9.38 -13.58
N ASN A 14 20.10 -8.75 -12.85
CA ASN A 14 19.81 -7.34 -12.97
C ASN A 14 19.51 -6.70 -11.60
N PRO A 15 20.46 -5.96 -11.02
CA PRO A 15 20.27 -5.27 -9.76
C PRO A 15 19.14 -4.23 -9.76
N GLN A 16 18.68 -3.76 -10.92
CA GLN A 16 17.56 -2.80 -11.03
C GLN A 16 16.17 -3.45 -10.84
N GLN A 17 16.11 -4.79 -10.87
CA GLN A 17 14.89 -5.56 -10.64
C GLN A 17 14.32 -5.33 -9.23
N LEU A 18 15.18 -5.51 -8.22
CA LEU A 18 14.79 -5.48 -6.82
C LEU A 18 15.76 -4.59 -6.03
N PHE A 19 15.21 -3.51 -5.47
CA PHE A 19 15.96 -2.62 -4.61
C PHE A 19 15.94 -3.10 -3.16
N ILE A 20 17.12 -3.34 -2.59
CA ILE A 20 17.29 -3.86 -1.22
C ILE A 20 18.25 -3.01 -0.39
N GLU A 21 18.44 -1.74 -0.74
CA GLU A 21 19.30 -0.86 0.03
C GLU A 21 18.79 -0.76 1.47
N LYS A 22 19.70 -0.54 2.42
CA LYS A 22 19.31 -0.41 3.82
C LYS A 22 18.43 0.83 3.98
N PRO A 23 17.20 0.69 4.52
CA PRO A 23 16.30 1.83 4.66
C PRO A 23 16.87 2.84 5.66
N ARG A 24 16.79 4.14 5.36
CA ARG A 24 17.10 5.17 6.36
C ARG A 24 15.95 5.26 7.34
N LYS A 25 16.25 5.62 8.59
CA LYS A 25 15.21 5.94 9.58
C LYS A 25 14.25 7.03 9.07
N ALA A 26 14.79 8.03 8.37
CA ALA A 26 13.99 9.09 7.77
C ALA A 26 12.99 8.56 6.71
N ASP A 27 13.40 7.60 5.87
CA ASP A 27 12.52 7.01 4.84
C ASP A 27 11.40 6.19 5.50
N LEU A 28 11.72 5.44 6.57
CA LEU A 28 10.72 4.67 7.33
C LEU A 28 9.73 5.59 8.06
N LEU A 29 10.22 6.63 8.74
CA LEU A 29 9.36 7.55 9.49
C LEU A 29 8.47 8.37 8.56
N SER A 30 9.04 8.96 7.51
CA SER A 30 8.27 9.74 6.53
C SER A 30 7.31 8.86 5.72
N GLY A 31 7.73 7.65 5.33
CA GLY A 31 6.85 6.68 4.68
C GLY A 31 5.67 6.27 5.57
N SER A 32 5.92 5.94 6.85
CA SER A 32 4.85 5.59 7.80
C SER A 32 3.90 6.77 8.07
N ALA A 33 4.42 7.99 8.22
CA ALA A 33 3.56 9.16 8.35
C ALA A 33 2.71 9.40 7.08
N MET A 34 3.32 9.24 5.91
CA MET A 34 2.65 9.38 4.62
C MET A 34 1.51 8.35 4.45
N ILE A 35 1.73 7.09 4.84
CA ILE A 35 0.71 6.04 4.69
C ILE A 35 -0.41 6.15 5.73
N ILE A 36 -0.12 6.65 6.94
CA ILE A 36 -1.17 6.99 7.93
C ILE A 36 -2.03 8.16 7.42
N GLY A 37 -1.43 9.16 6.76
CA GLY A 37 -2.20 10.21 6.09
C GLY A 37 -3.08 9.67 4.95
N ALA A 38 -2.58 8.70 4.18
CA ALA A 38 -3.37 8.01 3.16
C ALA A 38 -4.53 7.19 3.75
N LEU A 39 -4.35 6.64 4.96
CA LEU A 39 -5.44 6.02 5.70
C LEU A 39 -6.52 7.05 6.06
N GLY A 40 -6.15 8.26 6.48
CA GLY A 40 -7.11 9.36 6.67
C GLY A 40 -7.90 9.71 5.41
N VAL A 41 -7.24 9.76 4.25
CA VAL A 41 -7.93 9.97 2.96
C VAL A 41 -8.87 8.80 2.64
N THR A 42 -8.44 7.57 2.91
CA THR A 42 -9.29 6.37 2.78
C THR A 42 -10.52 6.47 3.69
N THR A 43 -10.37 6.91 4.93
CA THR A 43 -11.48 7.10 5.88
C THR A 43 -12.47 8.14 5.37
N LEU A 44 -12.00 9.26 4.83
CA LEU A 44 -12.87 10.26 4.20
C LEU A 44 -13.62 9.70 2.98
N TYR A 45 -12.93 8.90 2.16
CA TYR A 45 -13.52 8.23 1.01
C TYR A 45 -14.60 7.22 1.41
N ILE A 46 -14.35 6.39 2.43
CA ILE A 46 -15.34 5.46 2.97
C ILE A 46 -16.54 6.22 3.54
N ALA A 47 -16.33 7.32 4.27
CA ALA A 47 -17.43 8.15 4.78
C ALA A 47 -18.29 8.74 3.64
N LEU A 48 -17.66 9.16 2.53
CA LEU A 48 -18.38 9.58 1.32
C LEU A 48 -19.22 8.44 0.73
N LEU A 49 -18.65 7.22 0.61
CA LEU A 49 -19.38 6.06 0.09
C LEU A 49 -20.55 5.67 0.99
N THR A 50 -20.39 5.74 2.33
CA THR A 50 -21.50 5.51 3.28
C THR A 50 -22.60 6.55 3.10
N TRP A 51 -22.25 7.84 2.97
CA TRP A 51 -23.23 8.88 2.70
C TRP A 51 -23.96 8.69 1.36
N LEU A 52 -23.27 8.19 0.33
CA LEU A 52 -23.87 7.82 -0.95
C LEU A 52 -24.75 6.57 -0.84
N ALA A 53 -24.36 5.59 -0.03
CA ALA A 53 -25.12 4.37 0.20
C ALA A 53 -26.52 4.66 0.77
N ASP A 54 -26.66 5.68 1.63
CA ASP A 54 -27.97 6.11 2.15
C ASP A 54 -28.91 6.70 1.09
N ARG A 55 -28.38 7.03 -0.10
CA ARG A 55 -29.11 7.71 -1.19
C ARG A 55 -29.30 6.85 -2.43
N PHE A 56 -28.42 5.87 -2.62
CA PHE A 56 -28.36 5.06 -3.83
C PHE A 56 -28.21 3.58 -3.50
N ASP A 57 -29.25 2.79 -3.79
CA ASP A 57 -29.28 1.33 -3.54
C ASP A 57 -28.10 0.58 -4.15
N PHE A 58 -27.64 1.01 -5.33
CA PHE A 58 -26.47 0.41 -5.98
C PHE A 58 -25.21 0.54 -5.11
N VAL A 59 -24.98 1.72 -4.52
CA VAL A 59 -23.82 1.97 -3.64
C VAL A 59 -24.00 1.20 -2.32
N ASN A 60 -25.22 1.17 -1.79
CA ASN A 60 -25.53 0.39 -0.59
C ASN A 60 -25.19 -1.09 -0.75
N ARG A 61 -25.56 -1.72 -1.88
CA ARG A 61 -25.23 -3.13 -2.15
C ARG A 61 -23.72 -3.38 -2.18
N ILE A 62 -22.96 -2.53 -2.87
CA ILE A 62 -21.50 -2.70 -2.96
C ILE A 62 -20.84 -2.49 -1.59
N MET A 63 -21.33 -1.53 -0.79
CA MET A 63 -20.83 -1.29 0.56
C MET A 63 -21.16 -2.44 1.51
N ALA A 64 -22.37 -3.00 1.44
CA ALA A 64 -22.75 -4.17 2.24
C ALA A 64 -21.87 -5.39 1.92
N ASP A 65 -21.57 -5.63 0.65
CA ASP A 65 -20.64 -6.69 0.23
C ASP A 65 -19.22 -6.46 0.78
N TYR A 66 -18.75 -5.21 0.77
CA TYR A 66 -17.45 -4.84 1.35
C TYR A 66 -17.41 -5.08 2.86
N GLU A 67 -18.41 -4.62 3.60
CA GLU A 67 -18.50 -4.80 5.06
C GLU A 67 -18.56 -6.28 5.44
N ARG A 68 -19.29 -7.10 4.67
CA ARG A 68 -19.36 -8.55 4.85
C ARG A 68 -17.99 -9.21 4.70
N LEU A 69 -17.26 -8.88 3.63
CA LEU A 69 -15.92 -9.44 3.38
C LEU A 69 -14.90 -8.94 4.41
N ALA A 70 -14.96 -7.67 4.81
CA ALA A 70 -14.09 -7.11 5.83
C ALA A 70 -14.37 -7.71 7.22
N GLY A 71 -15.65 -7.89 7.56
CA GLY A 71 -16.11 -8.46 8.83
C GLY A 71 -15.76 -9.95 9.02
N ALA A 72 -15.58 -10.70 7.93
CA ALA A 72 -15.19 -12.11 7.97
C ALA A 72 -13.83 -12.35 8.66
N PHE A 73 -13.01 -11.30 8.84
CA PHE A 73 -11.65 -11.42 9.36
C PHE A 73 -11.43 -10.91 10.80
N THR A 74 -12.47 -10.43 11.52
CA THR A 74 -12.24 -9.60 12.74
C THR A 74 -12.75 -10.11 14.10
N PRO A 75 -13.50 -11.22 14.24
CA PRO A 75 -13.51 -11.86 15.59
C PRO A 75 -13.40 -13.39 15.64
N GLU A 76 -13.83 -14.13 14.61
CA GLU A 76 -13.98 -15.60 14.71
C GLU A 76 -12.68 -16.34 14.41
N VAL A 77 -11.83 -15.79 13.53
CA VAL A 77 -10.50 -16.32 13.25
C VAL A 77 -9.48 -15.96 14.33
N GLY A 78 -9.75 -14.99 15.20
CA GLY A 78 -8.86 -14.60 16.30
C GLY A 78 -7.75 -13.61 15.90
N PHE A 79 -7.43 -12.68 16.81
CA PHE A 79 -6.48 -11.58 16.59
C PHE A 79 -5.09 -12.04 16.11
N PHE A 80 -4.67 -13.24 16.49
CA PHE A 80 -3.40 -13.81 16.02
C PHE A 80 -3.34 -13.89 14.48
N TRP A 81 -4.40 -14.41 13.84
CA TRP A 81 -4.44 -14.57 12.39
C TRP A 81 -4.66 -13.25 11.66
N LEU A 82 -5.41 -12.31 12.25
CA LEU A 82 -5.54 -10.96 11.73
C LEU A 82 -4.18 -10.23 11.70
N ILE A 83 -3.39 -10.35 12.78
CA ILE A 83 -2.08 -9.71 12.87
C ILE A 83 -1.07 -10.43 11.97
N MET A 84 -0.93 -11.74 12.11
CA MET A 84 0.10 -12.47 11.37
C MET A 84 -0.23 -12.58 9.88
N GLY A 85 -1.47 -12.93 9.54
CA GLY A 85 -1.90 -13.14 8.15
C GLY A 85 -2.10 -11.83 7.40
N ILE A 86 -3.11 -11.05 7.80
CA ILE A 86 -3.55 -9.86 7.05
C ILE A 86 -2.62 -8.67 7.26
N THR A 87 -2.06 -8.51 8.46
CA THR A 87 -1.29 -7.30 8.80
C THR A 87 0.19 -7.42 8.47
N ILE A 88 0.77 -8.63 8.53
CA ILE A 88 2.21 -8.83 8.37
C ILE A 88 2.54 -9.64 7.10
N LEU A 89 2.09 -10.89 7.02
CA LEU A 89 2.50 -11.81 5.97
C LEU A 89 1.95 -11.40 4.60
N ALA A 90 0.67 -11.00 4.51
CA ALA A 90 0.06 -10.54 3.27
C ALA A 90 0.82 -9.33 2.70
N PRO A 91 1.03 -8.21 3.43
CA PRO A 91 1.86 -7.10 2.95
C PRO A 91 3.26 -7.51 2.49
N ILE A 92 3.97 -8.37 3.23
CA ILE A 92 5.29 -8.84 2.79
C ILE A 92 5.21 -9.54 1.43
N THR A 93 4.24 -10.44 1.26
CA THR A 93 4.07 -11.17 0.00
C THR A 93 3.64 -10.27 -1.15
N GLU A 94 2.72 -9.35 -0.90
CA GLU A 94 2.20 -8.41 -1.88
C GLU A 94 3.29 -7.42 -2.31
N GLU A 95 4.08 -6.87 -1.38
CA GLU A 95 5.18 -5.98 -1.76
C GLU A 95 6.24 -6.69 -2.59
N LEU A 96 6.61 -7.92 -2.24
CA LEU A 96 7.54 -8.70 -3.03
C LEU A 96 7.00 -8.95 -4.45
N LEU A 97 5.71 -9.26 -4.58
CA LEU A 97 5.04 -9.47 -5.86
C LEU A 97 4.98 -8.18 -6.68
N PHE A 98 4.34 -7.15 -6.14
CA PHE A 98 4.01 -5.97 -6.90
C PHE A 98 5.19 -5.01 -7.05
N ARG A 99 6.03 -4.80 -6.04
CA ARG A 99 7.16 -3.85 -6.11
C ARG A 99 8.41 -4.57 -6.60
N GLY A 100 8.62 -5.80 -6.14
CA GLY A 100 9.78 -6.60 -6.53
C GLY A 100 9.72 -7.14 -7.96
N ILE A 101 8.55 -7.56 -8.46
CA ILE A 101 8.41 -8.08 -9.83
C ILE A 101 7.61 -7.16 -10.72
N VAL A 102 6.36 -6.84 -10.40
CA VAL A 102 5.51 -6.10 -11.36
C VAL A 102 6.11 -4.74 -11.69
N GLN A 103 6.38 -3.89 -10.69
CA GLN A 103 7.05 -2.60 -10.89
C GLN A 103 8.48 -2.78 -11.43
N GLY A 104 9.19 -3.80 -10.94
CA GLY A 104 10.55 -4.15 -11.37
C GLY A 104 10.67 -4.41 -12.88
N GLU A 105 9.75 -5.23 -13.43
CA GLU A 105 9.69 -5.54 -14.85
C GLU A 105 9.16 -4.37 -15.68
N LEU A 106 8.09 -3.69 -15.22
CA LEU A 106 7.53 -2.55 -15.93
C LEU A 106 8.58 -1.44 -16.13
N ARG A 107 9.37 -1.12 -15.10
CA ARG A 107 10.37 -0.03 -15.20
C ARG A 107 11.47 -0.27 -16.25
N ARG A 108 11.65 -1.52 -16.71
CA ARG A 108 12.64 -1.85 -17.76
C ARG A 108 12.18 -1.37 -19.14
N VAL A 109 10.88 -1.26 -19.34
CA VAL A 109 10.27 -0.99 -20.65
C VAL A 109 9.51 0.34 -20.69
N MET A 110 9.29 0.99 -19.54
CA MET A 110 8.63 2.29 -19.45
C MET A 110 9.21 3.18 -18.33
N PRO A 111 8.94 4.50 -18.36
CA PRO A 111 9.35 5.40 -17.28
C PRO A 111 8.82 4.96 -15.91
N GLU A 112 9.61 5.20 -14.86
CA GLU A 112 9.30 4.80 -13.48
C GLU A 112 7.91 5.28 -13.02
N SER A 113 7.52 6.50 -13.38
CA SER A 113 6.20 7.05 -13.04
C SER A 113 5.05 6.24 -13.65
N MET A 114 5.19 5.79 -14.90
CA MET A 114 4.20 4.95 -15.57
C MET A 114 4.17 3.55 -14.96
N ALA A 115 5.34 2.99 -14.63
CA ALA A 115 5.44 1.70 -13.97
C ALA A 115 4.74 1.71 -12.60
N ILE A 116 4.89 2.77 -11.81
CA ILE A 116 4.20 2.96 -10.53
C ILE A 116 2.68 3.01 -10.72
N VAL A 117 2.18 3.83 -11.65
CA VAL A 117 0.74 3.97 -11.86
C VAL A 117 0.12 2.66 -12.33
N LEU A 118 0.72 2.01 -13.33
CA LEU A 118 0.20 0.75 -13.86
C LEU A 118 0.28 -0.36 -12.80
N GLN A 119 1.37 -0.45 -12.05
CA GLN A 119 1.48 -1.39 -10.94
C GLN A 119 0.39 -1.16 -9.89
N ALA A 120 0.12 0.09 -9.51
CA ALA A 120 -0.90 0.43 -8.51
C ALA A 120 -2.30 0.04 -8.99
N LEU A 121 -2.61 0.20 -10.27
CA LEU A 121 -3.88 -0.25 -10.86
C LEU A 121 -4.00 -1.78 -10.83
N ILE A 122 -2.93 -2.51 -11.16
CA ILE A 122 -2.91 -3.98 -11.09
C ILE A 122 -3.07 -4.44 -9.63
N PHE A 123 -2.39 -3.78 -8.69
CA PHE A 123 -2.53 -4.06 -7.24
C PHE A 123 -3.96 -3.80 -6.76
N ALA A 124 -4.57 -2.69 -7.14
CA ALA A 124 -5.97 -2.40 -6.83
C ALA A 124 -6.90 -3.49 -7.38
N ALA A 125 -6.76 -3.87 -8.66
CA ALA A 125 -7.57 -4.91 -9.29
C ALA A 125 -7.42 -6.28 -8.61
N TYR A 126 -6.22 -6.62 -8.11
CA TYR A 126 -5.93 -7.88 -7.42
C TYR A 126 -6.79 -8.11 -6.16
N HIS A 127 -7.32 -7.05 -5.54
CA HIS A 127 -8.18 -7.17 -4.37
C HIS A 127 -9.57 -7.75 -4.69
N MET A 128 -9.97 -7.76 -5.97
CA MET A 128 -11.22 -8.37 -6.43
C MET A 128 -12.49 -7.89 -5.70
N GLN A 129 -12.45 -6.71 -5.08
CA GLN A 129 -13.58 -6.11 -4.40
C GLN A 129 -13.67 -4.61 -4.71
N PRO A 130 -14.77 -4.10 -5.31
CA PRO A 130 -14.80 -2.75 -5.88
C PRO A 130 -14.46 -1.62 -4.91
N VAL A 131 -14.97 -1.65 -3.66
CA VAL A 131 -14.66 -0.63 -2.65
C VAL A 131 -13.18 -0.66 -2.31
N GLN A 132 -12.63 -1.85 -2.01
CA GLN A 132 -11.22 -2.01 -1.69
C GLN A 132 -10.32 -1.62 -2.85
N SER A 133 -10.60 -2.13 -4.05
CA SER A 133 -9.88 -1.79 -5.27
C SER A 133 -9.88 -0.28 -5.52
N SER A 134 -11.01 0.41 -5.32
CA SER A 134 -11.10 1.84 -5.57
C SER A 134 -10.19 2.68 -4.65
N TYR A 135 -10.16 2.40 -3.34
CA TYR A 135 -9.28 3.14 -2.44
C TYR A 135 -7.83 2.66 -2.49
N ALA A 136 -7.57 1.39 -2.84
CA ALA A 136 -6.22 0.79 -2.86
C ALA A 136 -5.27 1.43 -3.90
N ILE A 137 -5.81 2.16 -4.88
CA ILE A 137 -5.02 2.87 -5.90
C ILE A 137 -4.07 3.88 -5.23
N LEU A 138 -4.59 4.71 -4.30
CA LEU A 138 -3.80 5.75 -3.62
C LEU A 138 -2.62 5.16 -2.81
N PRO A 139 -2.82 4.28 -1.81
CA PRO A 139 -1.71 3.66 -1.09
C PRO A 139 -0.85 2.83 -2.04
N GLY A 140 -1.43 2.21 -3.07
CA GLY A 140 -0.70 1.51 -4.14
C GLY A 140 0.39 2.37 -4.79
N ILE A 141 0.01 3.58 -5.22
CA ILE A 141 0.92 4.59 -5.78
C ILE A 141 1.95 5.03 -4.74
N LEU A 142 1.52 5.38 -3.52
CA LEU A 142 2.41 5.87 -2.47
C LEU A 142 3.49 4.87 -2.08
N LEU A 143 3.13 3.59 -1.99
CA LEU A 143 4.07 2.48 -1.77
C LEU A 143 5.05 2.33 -2.94
N GLY A 144 4.58 2.40 -4.19
CA GLY A 144 5.44 2.34 -5.39
C GLY A 144 6.41 3.52 -5.48
N VAL A 145 5.95 4.72 -5.11
CA VAL A 145 6.77 5.94 -4.99
C VAL A 145 7.82 5.79 -3.88
N ALA A 146 7.41 5.33 -2.70
CA ALA A 146 8.31 5.09 -1.57
C ALA A 146 9.38 4.07 -1.89
N TYR A 147 9.02 3.00 -2.61
CA TYR A 147 9.97 2.01 -3.12
C TYR A 147 11.00 2.62 -4.08
N ALA A 148 10.55 3.43 -5.04
CA ALA A 148 11.42 4.09 -6.00
C ALA A 148 12.38 5.10 -5.34
N TRP A 149 11.90 5.90 -4.39
CA TRP A 149 12.70 6.95 -3.74
C TRP A 149 13.65 6.44 -2.68
N SER A 150 13.23 5.43 -1.90
CA SER A 150 14.07 4.86 -0.83
C SER A 150 15.06 3.81 -1.34
N ARG A 151 14.76 3.21 -2.50
CA ARG A 151 15.50 2.08 -3.08
C ARG A 151 15.60 0.90 -2.12
N SER A 152 14.54 0.67 -1.35
CA SER A 152 14.47 -0.41 -0.37
C SER A 152 13.08 -1.01 -0.35
N ILE A 153 12.98 -2.33 -0.54
CA ILE A 153 11.73 -3.07 -0.41
C ILE A 153 11.17 -3.05 1.02
N TRP A 154 12.02 -2.79 2.02
CA TRP A 154 11.58 -2.72 3.42
C TRP A 154 10.72 -1.49 3.72
N VAL A 155 10.92 -0.38 3.01
CA VAL A 155 10.11 0.83 3.22
C VAL A 155 8.65 0.61 2.87
N PRO A 156 8.27 0.16 1.66
CA PRO A 156 6.87 -0.11 1.35
C PRO A 156 6.32 -1.27 2.19
N ILE A 157 7.12 -2.29 2.56
CA ILE A 157 6.66 -3.37 3.46
C ILE A 157 6.19 -2.78 4.79
N ILE A 158 7.03 -1.96 5.44
CA ILE A 158 6.67 -1.37 6.74
C ILE A 158 5.48 -0.41 6.60
N MET A 159 5.44 0.39 5.54
CA MET A 159 4.31 1.26 5.26
C MET A 159 2.99 0.48 5.12
N HIS A 160 3.01 -0.62 4.37
CA HIS A 160 1.81 -1.42 4.14
C HIS A 160 1.37 -2.16 5.43
N VAL A 161 2.32 -2.69 6.21
CA VAL A 161 2.03 -3.24 7.55
C VAL A 161 1.39 -2.18 8.45
N VAL A 162 1.90 -0.95 8.45
CA VAL A 162 1.33 0.17 9.20
C VAL A 162 -0.09 0.47 8.71
N PHE A 163 -0.33 0.55 7.40
CA PHE A 163 -1.66 0.78 6.84
C PHE A 163 -2.66 -0.28 7.28
N ASN A 164 -2.32 -1.57 7.17
CA ASN A 164 -3.20 -2.67 7.57
C ASN A 164 -3.38 -2.74 9.08
N PHE A 165 -2.36 -2.40 9.88
CA PHE A 165 -2.48 -2.40 11.34
C PHE A 165 -3.51 -1.35 11.80
N PHE A 166 -3.36 -0.11 11.34
CA PHE A 166 -4.29 0.97 11.69
C PHE A 166 -5.65 0.88 10.98
N GLY A 167 -5.71 0.21 9.82
CA GLY A 167 -6.94 0.01 9.05
C GLY A 167 -7.76 -1.23 9.43
N SER A 168 -7.14 -2.24 10.04
CA SER A 168 -7.82 -3.52 10.33
C SER A 168 -7.73 -3.92 11.81
N VAL A 169 -6.56 -3.86 12.44
CA VAL A 169 -6.38 -4.31 13.83
C VAL A 169 -7.00 -3.32 14.81
N ILE A 170 -6.71 -2.03 14.66
CA ILE A 170 -7.25 -1.00 15.56
C ILE A 170 -8.78 -0.96 15.54
N PRO A 171 -9.46 -0.92 14.37
CA PRO A 171 -10.93 -0.98 14.33
C PRO A 171 -11.50 -2.25 14.96
N ALA A 172 -10.85 -3.40 14.77
CA ALA A 172 -11.30 -4.66 15.38
C ALA A 172 -11.20 -4.65 16.92
N LEU A 173 -10.17 -4.01 17.49
CA LEU A 173 -9.99 -3.88 18.94
C LEU A 173 -11.02 -2.96 19.60
N ILE A 174 -11.50 -1.95 18.89
CA ILE A 174 -12.38 -0.91 19.44
C ILE A 174 -13.82 -1.01 18.92
N LYS A 175 -14.17 -2.09 18.20
CA LYS A 175 -15.47 -2.25 17.53
C LYS A 175 -16.68 -2.07 18.46
N ASP A 176 -16.53 -2.40 19.75
CA ASP A 176 -17.58 -2.35 20.76
C ASP A 176 -17.62 -1.01 21.52
N ASP A 177 -16.71 -0.07 21.21
CA ASP A 177 -16.64 1.27 21.80
C ASP A 177 -16.78 2.36 20.72
N PRO A 178 -18.00 2.89 20.52
CA PRO A 178 -18.25 3.94 19.53
C PRO A 178 -17.45 5.23 19.79
N ARG A 179 -17.13 5.56 21.04
CA ARG A 179 -16.36 6.78 21.36
C ARG A 179 -14.92 6.63 20.89
N LEU A 180 -14.30 5.48 21.13
CA LEU A 180 -12.97 5.18 20.60
C LEU A 180 -12.97 5.16 19.06
N GLY A 181 -14.01 4.61 18.43
CA GLY A 181 -14.16 4.66 16.96
C GLY A 181 -14.18 6.09 16.41
N GLN A 182 -14.92 7.01 17.05
CA GLN A 182 -14.93 8.42 16.68
C GLN A 182 -13.57 9.09 16.87
N ILE A 183 -12.90 8.84 18.00
CA ILE A 183 -11.56 9.40 18.26
C ILE A 183 -10.57 8.93 17.20
N VAL A 184 -10.54 7.64 16.88
CA VAL A 184 -9.65 7.08 15.85
C VAL A 184 -9.93 7.70 14.48
N THR A 185 -11.20 7.89 14.12
CA THR A 185 -11.58 8.57 12.87
C THR A 185 -11.02 9.99 12.82
N LEU A 186 -11.22 10.78 13.88
CA LEU A 186 -10.71 12.16 13.94
C LEU A 186 -9.18 12.21 13.87
N VAL A 187 -8.51 11.28 14.55
CA VAL A 187 -7.06 11.14 14.49
C VAL A 187 -6.61 10.85 13.07
N GLN A 188 -7.18 9.85 12.40
CA GLN A 188 -6.85 9.51 11.00
C GLN A 188 -7.01 10.71 10.07
N LEU A 189 -8.08 11.50 10.21
CA LEU A 189 -8.30 12.72 9.43
C LEU A 189 -7.23 13.79 9.69
N ALA A 190 -6.84 13.99 10.96
CA ALA A 190 -5.77 14.93 11.31
C ALA A 190 -4.41 14.54 10.71
N PHE A 191 -4.15 13.24 10.55
CA PHE A 191 -2.91 12.74 9.94
C PHE A 191 -2.81 12.97 8.43
N ILE A 192 -3.89 13.38 7.73
CA ILE A 192 -3.82 13.71 6.29
C ILE A 192 -2.77 14.80 6.04
N ALA A 193 -2.81 15.89 6.83
CA ALA A 193 -1.87 17.00 6.67
C ALA A 193 -0.43 16.57 6.97
N ILE A 194 -0.23 15.79 8.04
CA ILE A 194 1.09 15.27 8.42
C ILE A 194 1.63 14.34 7.33
N GLY A 195 0.79 13.46 6.77
CA GLY A 195 1.17 12.56 5.70
C GLY A 195 1.55 13.28 4.41
N ALA A 196 0.83 14.35 4.05
CA ALA A 196 1.17 15.20 2.91
C ALA A 196 2.54 15.87 3.09
N LEU A 197 2.80 16.44 4.27
CA LEU A 197 4.09 17.05 4.61
C LEU A 197 5.23 16.01 4.59
N ALA A 198 4.98 14.80 5.11
CA ALA A 198 5.94 13.70 5.09
C ALA A 198 6.25 13.24 3.66
N GLY A 199 5.23 13.14 2.80
CA GLY A 199 5.40 12.84 1.37
C GLY A 199 6.22 13.91 0.65
N TYR A 200 5.97 15.19 0.93
CA TYR A 200 6.75 16.31 0.39
C TYR A 200 8.20 16.27 0.88
N TYR A 201 8.44 16.02 2.17
CA TYR A 201 9.78 15.82 2.71
C TYR A 201 10.51 14.67 2.01
N MET A 202 9.83 13.54 1.80
CA MET A 202 10.41 12.38 1.14
C MET A 202 10.73 12.66 -0.34
N TYR A 203 9.89 13.45 -1.02
CA TYR A 203 10.13 13.95 -2.38
C TYR A 203 11.39 14.81 -2.48
N LEU A 204 11.61 15.73 -1.53
CA LEU A 204 12.79 16.58 -1.49
C LEU A 204 14.07 15.78 -1.21
N ASN A 205 13.96 14.71 -0.42
CA ASN A 205 15.09 13.87 0.01
C ASN A 205 15.21 12.54 -0.74
N ARG A 206 14.51 12.42 -1.88
CA ARG A 206 14.51 11.20 -2.69
C ARG A 206 15.88 10.93 -3.30
N ARG A 207 16.21 9.64 -3.44
CA ARG A 207 17.44 9.23 -4.11
C ARG A 207 17.22 9.23 -5.62
N HIS A 208 17.86 10.16 -6.34
CA HIS A 208 17.91 10.09 -7.80
C HIS A 208 19.03 9.14 -8.21
N GLN A 209 18.65 8.05 -8.89
CA GLN A 209 19.54 7.43 -9.86
C GLN A 209 18.77 7.35 -11.17
N PRO A 210 19.31 7.90 -12.28
CA PRO A 210 18.68 7.71 -13.57
C PRO A 210 18.58 6.22 -13.86
N VAL A 211 17.39 5.78 -14.27
CA VAL A 211 17.23 4.45 -14.87
C VAL A 211 18.06 4.47 -16.13
N LYS A 212 19.25 3.83 -16.09
CA LYS A 212 20.02 3.57 -17.32
C LYS A 212 19.21 2.55 -18.11
N ILE A 213 18.40 3.03 -19.05
CA ILE A 213 17.83 2.19 -20.09
C ILE A 213 19.03 1.61 -20.84
N PRO A 214 19.21 0.27 -20.90
CA PRO A 214 20.29 -0.31 -21.68
C PRO A 214 20.17 0.20 -23.12
N GLU A 215 21.20 0.87 -23.63
CA GLU A 215 21.28 1.33 -25.02
C GLU A 215 21.33 0.16 -26.02
N ASP A 216 21.47 -1.07 -25.54
CA ASP A 216 21.51 -2.26 -26.36
C ASP A 216 20.11 -2.85 -26.57
N ARG A 217 19.41 -2.32 -27.58
CA ARG A 217 18.47 -3.10 -28.38
C ARG A 217 19.11 -3.49 -29.70
N SER A 218 20.20 -4.26 -29.64
CA SER A 218 20.77 -4.96 -30.80
C SER A 218 20.55 -6.46 -30.73
N ILE A 219 19.37 -6.91 -30.29
CA ILE A 219 18.97 -8.30 -30.54
C ILE A 219 17.51 -8.29 -30.97
N PHE A 220 17.35 -8.63 -32.26
CA PHE A 220 16.13 -9.06 -32.92
C PHE A 220 15.46 -10.23 -32.19
#